data_AF-B7QB68-F1
#
_entry.id   AF-B7QB68-F1
#
_cell.length_a   1.000
_cell.length_b   1.000
_cell.length_c   1.000
_cell.angle_alpha   90.00
_cell.angle_beta   90.00
_cell.angle_gamma   90.00
#
_symmetry.space_group_name_H-M   'P 1'
#
loop_
_entity.id
_entity.type
_entity.pdbx_description
1 polymer ?
#
loop_
_entity_poly.entity_id
_entity_poly.type
_entity_poly.pdbx_seq_one_letter_code
_entity_poly.pdbx_strand_id
1 'polypeptide(L)'
;MRPAGRVFEVYCLSNAEPANVLRPQFKLRIQDIWKEEFTDHFLLRWLRAREFDVTKAEYMLRQNQIWRRENNIDAVLETYQWPQ
;
A
#
# COMPACT_ATOMS: atom_id res chain seq x y z
N MET A 1 13.58 22.62 13.13
CA MET A 1 13.85 21.28 12.56
C MET A 1 13.64 20.24 13.66
N ARG A 2 12.59 19.42 13.59
CA ARG A 2 12.38 18.30 14.53
C ARG A 2 12.92 17.02 13.88
N PRO A 3 13.67 16.16 14.59
CA PRO A 3 14.26 14.99 13.97
C PRO A 3 13.19 13.91 13.77
N ALA A 4 12.97 13.52 12.52
CA ALA A 4 12.09 12.43 12.11
C ALA A 4 12.72 11.04 12.33
N GLY A 5 13.53 10.87 13.39
CA GLY A 5 14.58 9.84 13.43
C GLY A 5 14.49 8.83 14.58
N ARG A 6 13.30 8.48 15.10
CA ARG A 6 13.23 7.42 16.12
C ARG A 6 12.03 6.50 16.00
N VAL A 7 10.88 7.00 15.53
CA VAL A 7 9.68 6.15 15.36
C VAL A 7 9.81 5.24 14.12
N PHE A 8 10.40 5.75 13.03
CA PHE A 8 10.58 4.97 11.80
C PHE A 8 11.63 3.86 11.95
N GLU A 9 12.71 4.12 12.70
CA GLU A 9 13.82 3.18 12.85
C GLU A 9 13.45 1.97 13.72
N VAL A 10 12.68 2.20 14.79
CA VAL A 10 12.19 1.13 15.69
C VAL A 10 11.11 0.27 15.02
N TYR A 11 10.29 0.86 14.12
CA TYR A 11 9.34 0.09 13.31
C TYR A 11 10.04 -0.79 12.26
N CYS A 12 11.14 -0.36 11.65
CA CYS A 12 11.87 -1.19 10.69
C CYS A 12 12.55 -2.41 11.34
N LEU A 13 13.05 -2.28 12.57
CA LEU A 13 13.78 -3.36 13.27
C LEU A 13 12.85 -4.42 13.90
N SER A 14 11.61 -4.07 14.25
CA SER A 14 10.62 -4.99 14.84
C SER A 14 9.73 -5.71 13.83
N ASN A 15 9.61 -5.21 12.59
CA ASN A 15 8.67 -5.73 11.58
C ASN A 15 9.34 -6.49 10.42
N ALA A 16 10.66 -6.73 10.47
CA ALA A 16 11.38 -7.47 9.43
C ALA A 16 10.93 -8.94 9.33
N GLU A 17 10.61 -9.57 10.46
CA GLU A 17 10.20 -10.97 10.58
C GLU A 17 8.83 -11.26 9.91
N PRO A 18 7.71 -10.60 10.25
CA PRO A 18 6.43 -10.89 9.59
C PRO A 18 6.43 -10.51 8.10
N ALA A 19 7.26 -9.55 7.69
CA ALA A 19 7.30 -9.08 6.31
C ALA A 19 7.84 -10.12 5.32
N ASN A 20 8.76 -11.01 5.73
CA ASN A 20 9.36 -12.00 4.82
C ASN A 20 8.38 -13.12 4.42
N VAL A 21 7.46 -13.52 5.33
CA VAL A 21 6.45 -14.55 5.10
C VAL A 21 5.18 -13.99 4.49
N LEU A 22 4.75 -12.80 4.92
CA LEU A 22 3.43 -12.27 4.56
C LEU A 22 3.42 -11.57 3.20
N ARG A 23 4.54 -11.01 2.74
CA ARG A 23 4.61 -10.39 1.40
C ARG A 23 4.33 -11.40 0.27
N PRO A 24 4.96 -12.60 0.22
CA PRO A 24 4.63 -13.59 -0.79
C PRO A 24 3.16 -14.05 -0.73
N GLN A 25 2.64 -14.29 0.47
CA GLN A 25 1.24 -14.69 0.65
C GLN A 25 0.27 -13.62 0.15
N PHE A 26 0.55 -12.36 0.47
CA PHE A 26 -0.26 -11.24 0.02
C PHE A 26 -0.21 -11.08 -1.50
N LYS A 27 0.99 -11.21 -2.10
CA LYS A 27 1.20 -11.17 -3.55
C LYS A 27 0.39 -12.25 -4.29
N LEU A 28 0.33 -13.47 -3.75
CA LEU A 28 -0.48 -14.55 -4.32
C LEU A 28 -1.97 -14.22 -4.30
N ARG A 29 -2.50 -13.62 -3.23
CA ARG A 29 -3.93 -13.29 -3.13
C ARG A 29 -4.39 -12.18 -4.08
N ILE A 30 -3.49 -11.28 -4.44
CA ILE A 30 -3.79 -10.15 -5.34
C ILE A 30 -3.29 -10.38 -6.75
N GLN A 31 -2.93 -11.62 -7.11
CA GLN A 31 -2.36 -11.96 -8.41
C GLN A 31 -3.30 -11.60 -9.57
N ASP A 32 -4.61 -11.66 -9.33
CA ASP A 32 -5.66 -11.28 -10.28
C ASP A 32 -5.64 -9.79 -10.65
N ILE A 33 -5.19 -8.93 -9.74
CA ILE A 33 -5.08 -7.48 -9.93
C ILE A 33 -3.62 -7.00 -10.00
N TRP A 34 -2.67 -7.92 -10.15
CA TRP A 34 -1.25 -7.62 -10.11
C TRP A 34 -0.83 -6.75 -11.30
N LYS A 35 0.02 -5.76 -11.02
CA LYS A 35 0.67 -4.91 -12.02
C LYS A 35 2.18 -4.97 -11.84
N GLU A 36 2.94 -4.89 -12.92
CA GLU A 36 4.41 -4.90 -12.85
C GLU A 36 4.98 -3.73 -12.04
N GLU A 37 4.24 -2.62 -11.99
CA GLU A 37 4.55 -1.44 -11.18
C GLU A 37 4.45 -1.68 -9.67
N PHE A 38 3.80 -2.76 -9.23
CA PHE A 38 3.65 -3.06 -7.81
C PHE A 38 4.95 -3.58 -7.23
N THR A 39 5.66 -2.69 -6.54
CA THR A 39 6.91 -3.01 -5.83
C THR A 39 6.64 -3.58 -4.44
N ASP A 40 7.65 -4.20 -3.81
CA ASP A 40 7.55 -4.66 -2.42
C ASP A 40 7.17 -3.54 -1.45
N HIS A 41 7.63 -2.32 -1.71
CA HIS A 41 7.26 -1.15 -0.93
C HIS A 41 5.76 -0.84 -1.02
N PHE A 42 5.14 -1.04 -2.19
CA PHE A 42 3.70 -0.91 -2.36
C PHE A 42 2.95 -1.92 -1.48
N LEU A 43 3.35 -3.20 -1.50
CA LEU A 43 2.73 -4.24 -0.67
C LEU A 43 2.87 -3.95 0.84
N LEU A 44 4.07 -3.55 1.25
CA LEU A 44 4.35 -3.20 2.65
C LEU A 44 3.57 -1.98 3.15
N ARG A 45 3.14 -1.08 2.27
CA ARG A 45 2.28 0.05 2.65
C ARG A 45 0.93 -0.45 3.18
N TRP A 46 0.29 -1.37 2.46
CA TRP A 46 -1.02 -1.91 2.82
C TRP A 46 -0.95 -2.84 4.03
N LEU A 47 0.08 -3.69 4.09
CA LEU A 47 0.30 -4.58 5.23
C LEU A 47 0.53 -3.77 6.53
N ARG A 48 1.40 -2.75 6.50
CA ARG A 48 1.63 -1.89 7.69
C ARG A 48 0.37 -1.16 8.15
N ALA A 49 -0.47 -0.69 7.22
CA ALA A 49 -1.71 0.00 7.54
C ALA A 49 -2.76 -0.88 8.24
N ARG A 50 -2.56 -2.20 8.23
CA ARG A 50 -3.48 -3.20 8.81
C ARG A 50 -2.75 -4.18 9.74
N GLU A 51 -1.68 -3.72 10.40
CA GLU A 51 -0.95 -4.51 11.41
C GLU A 51 -0.48 -5.87 10.86
N PHE A 52 -0.11 -5.91 9.58
CA PHE A 52 0.29 -7.10 8.83
C PHE A 52 -0.80 -8.19 8.69
N ASP A 53 -2.08 -7.88 8.89
CA ASP A 53 -3.19 -8.77 8.54
C ASP A 53 -3.42 -8.78 7.02
N VAL A 54 -3.06 -9.91 6.38
CA VAL A 54 -3.14 -10.10 4.93
C VAL A 54 -4.58 -9.96 4.42
N THR A 55 -5.57 -10.45 5.16
CA THR A 55 -6.98 -10.42 4.74
C THR A 55 -7.52 -9.00 4.78
N LYS A 56 -7.24 -8.25 5.86
CA LYS A 56 -7.65 -6.84 5.98
C LYS A 56 -6.92 -5.95 4.98
N ALA A 57 -5.63 -6.21 4.73
CA ALA A 57 -4.83 -5.48 3.74
C ALA A 57 -5.37 -5.69 2.32
N GLU A 58 -5.72 -6.92 1.97
CA GLU A 58 -6.35 -7.26 0.68
C GLU A 58 -7.68 -6.54 0.50
N TYR A 59 -8.57 -6.65 1.48
CA TYR A 59 -9.85 -5.97 1.43
C TYR A 59 -9.67 -4.45 1.22
N MET A 60 -8.77 -3.82 1.98
CA MET A 60 -8.50 -2.39 1.85
C MET A 60 -7.94 -2.01 0.47
N LEU A 61 -7.02 -2.81 -0.08
CA LEU A 61 -6.47 -2.57 -1.42
C LEU A 61 -7.58 -2.66 -2.48
N ARG A 62 -8.45 -3.69 -2.42
CA ARG A 62 -9.54 -3.84 -3.38
C ARG A 62 -10.54 -2.69 -3.29
N GLN A 63 -10.90 -2.26 -2.08
CA GLN A 63 -11.75 -1.08 -1.88
C GLN A 63 -11.09 0.20 -2.41
N ASN A 64 -9.78 0.36 -2.21
CA ASN A 64 -9.06 1.49 -2.78
C ASN A 64 -9.11 1.50 -4.32
N GLN A 65 -8.96 0.35 -4.97
CA GLN A 65 -9.03 0.24 -6.42
C GLN A 65 -10.43 0.57 -6.97
N ILE A 66 -11.49 0.14 -6.28
CA ILE A 66 -12.88 0.52 -6.61
C ILE A 66 -13.03 2.04 -6.52
N TRP A 67 -12.66 2.63 -5.39
CA TRP A 67 -12.75 4.07 -5.19
C TRP A 67 -11.97 4.87 -6.24
N ARG A 68 -10.75 4.41 -6.62
CA ARG A 68 -9.94 5.06 -7.66
C ARG A 68 -10.64 5.07 -9.02
N ARG A 69 -11.35 3.98 -9.37
CA ARG A 69 -12.13 3.90 -10.62
C ARG A 69 -13.35 4.81 -10.57
N GLU A 70 -14.13 4.75 -9.49
CA GLU A 70 -15.35 5.56 -9.34
C GLU A 70 -15.08 7.07 -9.35
N ASN A 71 -13.92 7.48 -8.85
CA ASN A 71 -13.54 8.90 -8.76
C ASN A 71 -12.58 9.34 -9.87
N ASN A 72 -12.35 8.49 -10.90
CA ASN A 72 -11.44 8.77 -12.02
C ASN A 72 -10.04 9.28 -11.58
N ILE A 73 -9.52 8.73 -10.47
CA ILE A 73 -8.28 9.20 -9.85
C ILE A 73 -7.07 8.99 -10.76
N ASP A 74 -7.10 7.95 -11.59
CA ASP A 74 -6.03 7.69 -12.56
C ASP A 74 -5.88 8.83 -13.58
N ALA A 75 -6.97 9.53 -13.92
CA ALA A 75 -6.98 10.64 -14.87
C ALA A 75 -6.88 12.01 -14.19
N VAL A 76 -6.67 12.07 -12.86
CA VAL A 76 -6.72 13.35 -12.12
C VAL A 76 -5.66 14.34 -12.60
N LEU A 77 -4.47 13.86 -12.98
CA LEU A 77 -3.39 14.73 -13.45
C LEU A 77 -3.69 15.36 -14.82
N GLU A 78 -4.56 14.74 -15.61
CA GLU A 78 -4.97 15.23 -16.93
C GLU A 78 -6.24 16.08 -16.85
N THR A 79 -7.16 15.71 -15.95
CA THR A 79 -8.48 16.34 -15.83
C THR A 79 -8.51 17.52 -14.87
N TYR A 80 -7.58 17.59 -13.92
CA TYR A 80 -7.55 18.67 -12.93
C TYR A 80 -7.09 19.98 -13.54
N GLN A 81 -7.99 20.96 -13.55
CA GLN A 81 -7.67 22.35 -13.88
C GLN A 81 -7.61 23.16 -12.60
N TRP A 82 -6.46 23.77 -12.34
CA TRP A 82 -6.32 24.70 -11.23
C TRP A 82 -7.28 25.90 -11.45
N PRO A 83 -8.20 26.19 -10.52
CA PRO A 83 -9.06 27.36 -10.66
C PRO A 83 -8.21 28.63 -10.63
N GLN A 84 -8.27 29.41 -11.71
CA GLN A 84 -7.65 30.74 -11.79
C GLN A 84 -8.36 31.75 -10.90
#